data_AF-A0A562JU13-F1
#
_entry.id   AF-A0A562JU13-F1
#
_cell.length_a   1.000
_cell.length_b   1.000
_cell.length_c   1.000
_cell.angle_alpha   90.00
_cell.angle_beta   90.00
_cell.angle_gamma   90.00
#
_symmetry.space_group_name_H-M   'P 1'
#
loop_
_entity.id
_entity.type
_entity.pdbx_description
1 polymer ?
#
loop_
_entity_poly.entity_id
_entity_poly.type
_entity_poly.pdbx_seq_one_letter_code
_entity_poly.pdbx_strand_id
1 'polypeptide(L)' 'MKNTEMIKEQSYIFTTSVTEASPKEDFLVELFEFCPNMNCDGLPIIVEKDFDELIDFIEEMKMN' A
#
# COMPACT_ATOMS: atom_id res chain seq x y z
N MET A 1 -13.73 -27.01 -7.82
CA MET A 1 -13.79 -25.90 -6.85
C MET A 1 -12.36 -25.48 -6.59
N LYS A 2 -11.98 -24.24 -6.94
CA LYS A 2 -10.61 -23.76 -6.74
C LYS A 2 -10.35 -23.69 -5.24
N ASN A 3 -9.31 -24.38 -4.79
CA ASN A 3 -8.79 -24.35 -3.43
C ASN A 3 -8.59 -22.89 -3.00
N THR A 4 -9.55 -22.37 -2.25
CA THR A 4 -9.39 -21.16 -1.45
C THR A 4 -8.67 -21.64 -0.20
N GLU A 5 -7.39 -21.97 -0.36
CA GLU A 5 -6.54 -22.30 0.79
C GLU A 5 -6.59 -21.10 1.72
N MET A 6 -7.06 -21.40 2.93
CA MET A 6 -7.10 -20.55 4.11
C MET A 6 -6.03 -19.46 4.04
N ILE A 7 -6.44 -18.25 3.64
CA ILE A 7 -5.74 -17.04 4.02
C ILE A 7 -5.89 -17.02 5.55
N LYS A 8 -4.93 -17.63 6.25
CA LYS A 8 -4.73 -17.44 7.68
C LYS A 8 -4.92 -15.96 7.94
N GLU A 9 -5.75 -15.63 8.94
CA GLU A 9 -6.05 -14.32 9.51
C GLU A 9 -4.89 -13.30 9.44
N GLN A 10 -4.55 -12.85 8.25
CA GLN A 10 -3.65 -11.76 7.99
C GLN A 10 -4.58 -10.57 7.85
N SER A 11 -4.69 -9.79 8.92
CA SER A 11 -5.34 -8.50 8.88
C SER A 11 -4.51 -7.60 7.97
N TYR A 12 -4.90 -7.53 6.70
CA TYR A 12 -4.32 -6.58 5.76
C TYR A 12 -4.84 -5.19 6.12
N ILE A 13 -3.92 -4.23 6.22
CA ILE A 13 -4.23 -2.86 6.66
C ILE A 13 -4.49 -1.96 5.45
N PHE A 14 -3.70 -2.13 4.39
CA PHE A 14 -3.78 -1.34 3.16
C PHE A 14 -3.66 -2.20 1.91
N THR A 15 -4.23 -1.70 0.81
CA THR A 15 -3.90 -2.13 -0.55
C THR A 15 -3.02 -1.05 -1.17
N THR A 16 -1.97 -1.43 -1.90
CA THR A 16 -1.01 -0.47 -2.48
C THR A 16 -0.91 -0.56 -3.99
N SER A 17 -0.66 0.57 -4.64
CA SER A 17 -0.32 0.68 -6.06
C SER A 17 1.06 1.32 -6.19
N VAL A 18 1.92 0.74 -7.04
CA VAL A 18 3.26 1.27 -7.30
C VAL A 18 3.38 1.56 -8.78
N THR A 19 3.76 2.79 -9.13
CA THR A 19 3.97 3.21 -10.51
C THR A 19 5.37 3.78 -10.71
N GLU A 20 5.89 3.66 -11.93
CA GLU A 20 7.12 4.35 -12.32
C GLU A 20 6.88 5.86 -12.22
N ALA A 21 7.76 6.53 -11.47
CA ALA A 21 7.63 7.95 -11.21
C ALA A 21 8.32 8.81 -12.27
N SER A 22 7.98 10.10 -12.25
CA SER A 22 8.61 11.09 -13.11
C SER A 22 10.09 11.30 -12.72
N PRO A 23 10.94 11.93 -13.56
CA PRO A 23 12.36 12.16 -13.25
C PRO A 23 12.67 12.99 -12.00
N LYS A 24 11.64 13.47 -11.29
CA LYS A 24 11.74 14.29 -10.08
C LYS A 24 11.43 13.51 -8.79
N GLU A 25 10.93 12.29 -8.91
CA GLU A 25 10.45 11.44 -7.82
C GLU A 25 11.12 10.06 -7.98
N ASP A 26 11.47 9.39 -6.89
CA ASP A 26 12.14 8.09 -6.94
C ASP A 26 11.16 6.96 -7.25
N PHE A 27 9.93 7.08 -6.73
CA PHE A 27 8.80 6.20 -7.01
C PHE A 27 7.48 6.93 -6.71
N LEU A 28 6.35 6.29 -7.03
CA LEU A 28 5.04 6.73 -6.56
C LEU A 28 4.33 5.52 -5.96
N VAL A 29 4.19 5.52 -4.64
CA VAL A 29 3.49 4.49 -3.87
C VAL A 29 2.21 5.10 -3.32
N GLU A 30 1.08 4.55 -3.74
CA GLU A 30 -0.24 4.98 -3.31
C GLU A 30 -0.85 3.92 -2.39
N LEU A 31 -1.29 4.32 -1.19
CA LEU A 31 -1.91 3.45 -0.20
C LEU A 31 -3.41 3.73 -0.11
N PHE A 32 -4.21 2.67 -0.19
CA PHE A 32 -5.67 2.70 -0.15
C PHE A 32 -6.17 1.86 1.03
N GLU A 33 -7.40 2.14 1.49
CA GLU A 33 -8.07 1.25 2.46
C GLU A 33 -8.07 -0.17 1.91
N PHE A 34 -7.76 -1.14 2.76
CA PHE A 34 -7.78 -2.53 2.33
C PHE A 34 -9.17 -2.90 1.80
N CYS A 35 -9.21 -3.33 0.53
CA CYS A 35 -10.38 -3.95 -0.05
C CYS A 35 -10.09 -5.40 -0.43
N PRO A 36 -10.96 -6.37 -0.06
CA PRO A 36 -10.78 -7.78 -0.42
C PRO A 36 -10.62 -8.04 -1.92
N ASN A 37 -11.11 -7.11 -2.74
CA ASN A 37 -11.07 -7.20 -4.20
C ASN A 37 -9.74 -6.70 -4.78
N MET A 38 -8.81 -6.21 -3.93
CA MET A 38 -7.55 -5.57 -4.31
C MET A 38 -7.75 -4.46 -5.35
N ASN A 39 -8.86 -3.73 -5.29
CA ASN A 39 -9.12 -2.61 -6.18
C ASN A 39 -8.56 -1.32 -5.56
N CYS A 40 -7.77 -0.60 -6.35
CA CYS A 40 -7.27 0.73 -6.01
C CYS A 40 -8.13 1.83 -6.67
N ASP A 41 -9.41 1.52 -6.94
CA ASP A 41 -10.36 2.43 -7.61
C ASP A 41 -10.92 3.43 -6.57
N GLY A 42 -10.07 4.33 -6.10
CA GLY A 42 -10.42 5.31 -5.06
C GLY A 42 -9.42 6.45 -4.99
N LEU A 43 -9.59 7.33 -4.00
CA LEU A 43 -8.53 8.29 -3.65
C LEU A 43 -7.57 7.61 -2.68
N PRO A 44 -6.25 7.67 -2.93
CA PRO A 44 -5.28 7.16 -1.97
C PRO A 44 -5.35 7.96 -0.68
N ILE A 45 -5.21 7.26 0.43
CA ILE A 45 -5.13 7.88 1.77
C ILE A 45 -3.76 8.53 1.94
N ILE A 46 -2.74 7.86 1.41
CA ILE A 46 -1.33 8.25 1.54
C ILE A 46 -0.65 8.05 0.20
N VAL A 47 0.23 8.98 -0.17
CA VAL A 47 1.00 8.95 -1.40
C VAL A 47 2.44 9.29 -1.06
N GLU A 48 3.34 8.31 -1.22
CA GLU A 48 4.76 8.43 -0.95
C GLU A 48 5.54 8.53 -2.26
N LYS A 49 6.51 9.44 -2.31
CA LYS A 49 7.23 9.80 -3.55
C LYS A 49 8.73 9.56 -3.50
N ASP A 50 9.26 9.35 -2.31
CA ASP A 50 10.66 9.03 -2.08
C ASP A 50 10.85 8.07 -0.91
N PHE A 51 12.06 7.54 -0.80
CA PHE A 51 12.39 6.53 0.21
C PHE A 51 12.31 7.08 1.63
N ASP A 52 12.61 8.36 1.85
CA ASP A 52 12.62 8.95 3.18
C ASP A 52 11.18 9.04 3.71
N GLU A 53 10.24 9.53 2.89
CA GLU A 53 8.81 9.60 3.25
C GLU A 53 8.23 8.19 3.55
N LEU A 54 8.56 7.19 2.73
CA LEU A 54 8.10 5.81 2.93
C LEU A 54 8.68 5.16 4.20
N ILE A 55 9.95 5.44 4.52
CA ILE A 55 10.59 4.94 5.74
C ILE A 55 9.91 5.54 6.96
N ASP A 56 9.74 6.87 6.99
CA ASP A 56 9.09 7.59 8.08
C ASP A 56 7.66 7.04 8.30
N PHE A 57 6.88 6.85 7.25
CA PHE A 57 5.54 6.26 7.33
C PHE A 57 5.53 4.86 7.97
N ILE A 58 6.43 3.97 7.55
CA ILE A 58 6.51 2.60 8.09
C ILE A 58 6.95 2.61 9.56
N GLU A 59 7.84 3.53 9.94
CA GLU A 59 8.31 3.68 11.32
C GLU A 59 7.19 4.19 12.23
N GLU A 60 6.43 5.22 11.80
CA GLU A 60 5.26 5.70 12.52
C GLU A 60 4.20 4.61 12.70
N MET A 61 3.95 3.80 11.66
CA MET A 61 3.05 2.66 11.73
C MET A 61 3.49 1.58 12.72
N LYS A 62 4.79 1.28 12.83
CA LYS A 62 5.31 0.26 13.75
C LYS A 62 5.26 0.70 15.21
N MET A 63 5.16 2.00 15.47
CA MET A 63 5.13 2.56 16.83
C MET A 63 3.70 2.75 17.39
N ASN A 64 2.66 2.44 16.61
CA ASN A 64 1.25 2.38 17.04
C ASN A 64 0.74 0.93 17.15
#